data_AF-A0A6P3XRH8-F1
#
_entry.id   AF-A0A6P3XRH8-F1
#
_cell.length_a   1.000
_cell.length_b   1.000
_cell.length_c   1.000
_cell.angle_alpha   90.00
_cell.angle_beta   90.00
_cell.angle_gamma   90.00
#
_symmetry.space_group_name_H-M   'P 1'
#
loop_
_entity.id
_entity.type
_entity.pdbx_description
1 polymer ?
#
loop_
_entity_poly.entity_id
_entity_poly.type
_entity_poly.pdbx_seq_one_letter_code
_entity_poly.pdbx_strand_id
1 'polypeptide(L)'
;MSAARHARFISRTILVQNNDVDKACRILNRILSKEDIFGQYRRTRYYEKPTYVRRRINYEKCKAIYNEDMARKVQFLLRKNRVDPHPGAS
;
A
#
# COMPACT_ATOMS: atom_id res chain seq x y z
N MET A 1 26.63 -14.77 29.05
CA MET A 1 25.86 -14.95 27.80
C MET A 1 25.26 -13.61 27.42
N SER A 2 25.64 -13.05 26.28
CA SER A 2 25.11 -11.75 25.82
C SER A 2 23.61 -11.87 25.58
N ALA A 3 22.82 -11.01 26.21
CA ALA A 3 21.37 -10.94 25.99
C ALA A 3 21.10 -10.61 24.52
N ALA A 4 20.18 -11.34 23.89
CA ALA A 4 19.78 -11.05 22.52
C ALA A 4 19.27 -9.61 22.42
N ARG A 5 19.86 -8.80 21.51
CA ARG A 5 19.51 -7.37 21.33
C ARG A 5 18.03 -7.14 21.00
N HIS A 6 17.32 -8.15 20.49
CA HIS A 6 15.89 -8.13 20.17
C HIS A 6 15.25 -9.47 20.52
N ALA A 7 13.99 -9.44 20.94
CA ALA A 7 13.20 -10.64 21.18
C ALA A 7 12.86 -11.37 19.86
N ARG A 8 12.99 -12.70 19.88
CA ARG A 8 12.74 -13.56 18.71
C ARG A 8 11.24 -13.82 18.56
N PHE A 9 10.78 -14.02 17.32
CA PHE A 9 9.39 -14.38 16.98
C PHE A 9 8.30 -13.37 17.40
N ILE A 10 8.67 -12.11 17.62
CA ILE A 10 7.73 -11.02 17.87
C ILE A 10 7.41 -10.25 16.59
N SER A 11 8.44 -9.76 15.89
CA SER A 11 8.24 -8.98 14.66
C SER A 11 7.80 -9.87 13.51
N ARG A 12 6.75 -9.44 12.78
CA ARG A 12 6.28 -10.05 11.51
C ARG A 12 6.04 -11.56 11.60
N THR A 13 5.64 -12.03 12.78
CA THR A 13 5.30 -13.43 13.05
C THR A 13 3.79 -13.59 13.06
N ILE A 14 3.28 -14.67 12.47
CA ILE A 14 1.84 -14.95 12.37
C ILE A 14 1.58 -16.36 12.89
N LEU A 15 0.53 -16.51 13.69
CA LEU A 15 0.04 -17.80 14.16
C LEU A 15 -0.92 -18.38 13.13
N VAL A 16 -0.72 -19.64 12.77
CA VAL A 16 -1.59 -20.38 11.85
C VAL A 16 -2.81 -20.87 12.62
N GLN A 17 -4.00 -20.57 12.11
CA GLN A 17 -5.27 -21.07 12.68
C GLN A 17 -5.77 -22.23 11.83
N ASN A 18 -6.32 -23.27 12.47
CA ASN A 18 -6.96 -24.42 11.82
C ASN A 18 -6.08 -25.12 10.76
N ASN A 19 -4.76 -25.09 10.94
CA ASN A 19 -3.78 -25.63 9.98
C ASN A 19 -3.87 -25.02 8.55
N ASP A 20 -4.52 -23.87 8.39
CA ASP A 20 -4.63 -23.16 7.11
C ASP A 20 -3.41 -22.27 6.87
N VAL A 21 -2.36 -22.89 6.34
CA VAL A 21 -1.07 -22.24 6.06
C VAL A 21 -1.20 -21.23 4.92
N ASP A 22 -2.00 -21.51 3.91
CA ASP A 22 -2.16 -20.63 2.74
C ASP A 22 -2.76 -19.28 3.13
N LYS A 23 -3.79 -19.29 3.99
CA LYS A 23 -4.38 -18.07 4.51
C LYS A 23 -3.38 -17.29 5.37
N ALA A 24 -2.62 -17.96 6.22
CA ALA A 24 -1.59 -17.32 7.03
C ALA A 24 -0.51 -16.66 6.14
N CYS A 25 -0.05 -17.34 5.10
CA CYS A 25 0.91 -16.79 4.12
C CYS A 25 0.36 -15.58 3.36
N ARG A 26 -0.92 -15.59 2.96
CA ARG A 26 -1.56 -14.43 2.33
C ARG A 26 -1.64 -13.23 3.26
N ILE A 27 -1.95 -13.47 4.54
CA ILE A 27 -1.97 -12.41 5.56
C ILE A 27 -0.55 -11.85 5.75
N LEU A 28 0.47 -12.71 5.83
CA LEU A 28 1.87 -12.29 5.93
C LEU A 28 2.26 -11.40 4.76
N ASN A 29 1.98 -11.83 3.53
CA ASN A 29 2.28 -11.05 2.34
C ASN A 29 1.56 -9.70 2.31
N ARG A 30 0.33 -9.64 2.82
CA ARG A 30 -0.41 -8.37 2.95
C ARG A 30 0.23 -7.43 3.97
N ILE A 31 0.65 -7.94 5.14
CA ILE A 31 1.34 -7.14 6.16
C ILE A 31 2.65 -6.57 5.60
N LEU A 32 3.47 -7.43 4.99
CA LEU A 32 4.75 -7.03 4.38
C LEU A 32 4.56 -6.01 3.24
N SER A 33 3.48 -6.12 2.47
CA SER A 33 3.15 -5.18 1.39
C SER A 33 2.67 -3.83 1.94
N LYS A 34 1.87 -3.83 3.01
CA LYS A 34 1.37 -2.61 3.66
C LYS A 34 2.50 -1.80 4.32
N GLU A 35 3.49 -2.49 4.88
CA GLU A 35 4.71 -1.88 5.44
C GLU A 35 5.76 -1.54 4.38
N ASP A 36 5.49 -1.80 3.10
CA ASP A 36 6.37 -1.50 1.97
C ASP A 36 7.76 -2.16 2.05
N ILE A 37 7.86 -3.31 2.74
CA ILE A 37 9.11 -4.06 2.91
C ILE A 37 9.63 -4.56 1.56
N PHE A 38 8.74 -5.05 0.70
CA PHE A 38 9.13 -5.50 -0.64
C PHE A 38 9.63 -4.35 -1.50
N GLY A 39 9.03 -3.16 -1.39
CA GLY A 39 9.50 -1.98 -2.11
C GLY A 39 10.84 -1.49 -1.57
N GLN A 40 11.04 -1.51 -0.25
CA GLN A 40 12.33 -1.19 0.36
C GLN A 40 13.41 -2.17 -0.11
N TYR A 41 13.17 -3.48 -0.03
CA TYR A 41 14.11 -4.52 -0.48
C TYR A 41 14.55 -4.33 -1.94
N ARG A 42 13.61 -4.05 -2.84
CA ARG A 42 13.92 -3.79 -4.26
C ARG A 42 14.76 -2.54 -4.44
N ARG A 43 14.51 -1.49 -3.65
CA ARG A 43 15.24 -0.22 -3.70
C ARG A 43 16.65 -0.32 -3.10
N THR A 44 16.84 -1.13 -2.07
CA THR A 44 18.15 -1.31 -1.41
C THR A 44 19.04 -2.33 -2.11
N ARG A 45 18.54 -3.04 -3.14
CA ARG A 45 19.35 -3.97 -3.94
C ARG A 45 20.53 -3.29 -4.64
N TYR A 46 20.37 -2.04 -5.05
CA TYR A 46 21.41 -1.23 -5.67
C TYR A 46 21.42 0.17 -5.06
N TYR A 47 22.58 0.82 -5.04
CA TYR A 47 22.67 2.20 -4.57
C TYR A 47 21.93 3.16 -5.48
N GLU A 48 20.98 3.90 -4.92
CA GLU A 48 20.26 4.96 -5.60
C GLU A 48 20.88 6.32 -5.23
N LYS A 49 21.35 7.09 -6.23
CA LYS A 49 21.94 8.40 -5.94
C LYS A 49 20.91 9.33 -5.27
N PRO A 50 21.32 10.21 -4.33
CA PRO A 50 20.40 11.06 -3.58
C PRO A 50 19.52 11.97 -4.44
N THR A 51 19.98 12.37 -5.62
CA THR A 51 19.18 13.15 -6.58
C THR A 51 18.03 12.34 -7.17
N TYR A 52 18.26 11.07 -7.51
CA TYR A 52 17.22 10.15 -7.99
C TYR A 52 16.21 9.82 -6.89
N VAL A 53 16.68 9.57 -5.67
CA VAL A 53 15.82 9.33 -4.49
C VAL A 53 14.84 10.50 -4.30
N ARG A 54 15.35 11.75 -4.31
CA ARG A 54 14.52 12.96 -4.15
C ARG A 54 13.49 13.09 -5.26
N ARG A 55 13.87 12.84 -6.52
CA ARG A 55 12.95 12.89 -7.67
C ARG A 55 11.85 11.84 -7.54
N ARG A 56 12.19 10.61 -7.13
CA ARG A 56 11.21 9.53 -6.91
C ARG A 56 10.22 9.90 -5.81
N ILE A 57 10.72 10.28 -4.63
CA ILE A 57 9.86 10.64 -3.49
C ILE A 57 8.91 11.77 -3.86
N ASN A 58 9.38 12.77 -4.60
CA ASN A 58 8.52 13.87 -5.06
C ASN A 58 7.41 13.37 -6.00
N TYR A 59 7.78 12.53 -6.97
CA TYR A 59 6.80 11.91 -7.88
C TYR A 59 5.76 11.05 -7.14
N GLU A 60 6.21 10.20 -6.19
CA GLU A 60 5.33 9.35 -5.38
C GLU A 60 4.33 10.20 -4.56
N LYS A 61 4.79 11.30 -3.97
CA LYS A 61 3.93 12.24 -3.22
C LYS A 61 2.89 12.91 -4.12
N CYS A 62 3.31 13.48 -5.24
CA CYS A 62 2.38 14.14 -6.16
C CYS A 62 1.36 13.16 -6.73
N LYS A 63 1.77 11.93 -7.04
CA LYS A 63 0.87 10.87 -7.50
C LYS A 63 -0.13 10.46 -6.41
N ALA A 64 0.30 10.38 -5.16
CA ALA A 64 -0.58 10.06 -4.05
C ALA A 64 -1.66 11.13 -3.86
N ILE A 65 -1.28 12.41 -3.85
CA ILE A 65 -2.21 13.55 -3.76
C ILE A 65 -3.22 13.51 -4.91
N TYR A 66 -2.74 13.34 -6.14
CA TYR A 66 -3.62 13.27 -7.31
C TYR A 66 -4.62 12.11 -7.22
N ASN A 67 -4.15 10.92 -6.86
CA ASN A 67 -5.02 9.74 -6.73
C ASN A 67 -6.08 9.94 -5.64
N GLU A 68 -5.69 10.55 -4.51
CA GLU A 68 -6.61 10.85 -3.41
C GLU A 68 -7.68 11.87 -3.84
N ASP A 69 -7.26 12.98 -4.46
CA ASP A 69 -8.17 14.01 -4.97
C ASP A 69 -9.11 13.47 -6.04
N MET A 70 -8.59 12.65 -6.96
CA MET A 70 -9.38 12.04 -8.02
C MET A 70 -10.38 11.04 -7.45
N ALA A 71 -9.98 10.21 -6.48
CA ALA A 71 -10.90 9.29 -5.81
C ALA A 71 -12.03 10.06 -5.09
N ARG A 72 -11.71 11.17 -4.40
CA ARG A 72 -12.71 12.05 -3.79
C ARG A 72 -13.66 12.65 -4.83
N LYS A 73 -13.14 13.10 -5.98
CA LYS A 73 -13.96 13.64 -7.08
C LYS A 73 -14.89 12.58 -7.67
N VAL A 74 -14.38 11.38 -7.92
CA VAL A 74 -15.19 10.26 -8.44
C VAL A 74 -16.31 9.92 -7.45
N GLN A 75 -16.00 9.77 -6.16
CA GLN A 75 -17.01 9.48 -5.14
C GLN A 75 -18.09 10.58 -5.05
N PHE A 76 -17.70 11.84 -5.23
CA PHE A 76 -18.64 12.96 -5.28
C PHE A 76 -19.56 12.88 -6.50
N LEU A 77 -18.99 12.68 -7.70
CA LEU A 77 -19.74 12.63 -8.97
C LEU A 77 -20.62 11.39 -9.09
N LEU A 78 -20.22 10.25 -8.50
CA LEU A 78 -21.01 9.01 -8.50
C LEU A 78 -22.44 9.20 -7.98
N ARG A 79 -22.68 10.20 -7.11
CA ARG A 79 -24.04 10.57 -6.66
C ARG A 79 -24.98 11.01 -7.80
N LYS A 80 -24.41 11.52 -8.90
CA LYS A 80 -25.16 11.98 -10.08
C LYS A 80 -25.21 10.94 -11.19
N ASN A 81 -24.59 9.76 -11.00
CA ASN A 81 -24.68 8.65 -11.94
C ASN A 81 -26.02 7.91 -11.80
N ARG A 82 -27.11 8.63 -12.06
CA ARG A 82 -28.50 8.15 -12.06
C ARG A 82 -29.07 8.33 -13.46
N VAL A 83 -30.17 7.65 -13.76
CA VAL A 83 -30.93 7.86 -15.00
C VAL A 83 -31.29 9.34 -15.12
N ASP A 84 -31.19 9.87 -16.33
CA ASP A 84 -31.50 11.26 -16.61
C ASP A 84 -32.93 11.59 -16.12
N PRO A 85 -33.11 12.55 -15.21
CA PRO A 85 -34.43 12.97 -14.76
C PRO A 85 -35.28 13.66 -15.85
N HIS A 86 -34.68 14.14 -16.95
CA HIS A 86 -35.39 14.90 -17.98
C HIS A 86 -35.21 14.31 -19.39
N PRO A 87 -35.69 13.07 -19.62
CA PRO A 87 -35.61 12.46 -20.95
C PRO A 87 -36.44 13.27 -21.95
N GLY A 88 -35.76 13.79 -22.99
CA GLY A 88 -36.40 14.51 -24.11
C GLY A 88 -36.47 16.04 -23.97
N ALA A 89 -35.89 16.64 -22.92
CA ALA A 89 -35.81 18.10 -22.76
C ALA A 89 -34.49 18.72 -23.28
N SER A 90 -33.83 18.04 -24.22
CA SER A 90 -32.58 18.48 -24.89
C SER A 90 -32.85 19.03 -26.28
#